data_AF-A0A6N7M871-F1
#
_entry.id   AF-A0A6N7M871-F1
#
_cell.length_a   1.000
_cell.length_b   1.000
_cell.length_c   1.000
_cell.angle_alpha   90.00
_cell.angle_beta   90.00
_cell.angle_gamma   90.00
#
_symmetry.space_group_name_H-M   'P 1'
#
loop_
_entity.id
_entity.type
_entity.pdbx_description
1 polymer ?
#
loop_
_entity_poly.entity_id
_entity_poly.type
_entity_poly.pdbx_seq_one_letter_code
_entity_poly.pdbx_strand_id
1 'polypeptide(L)'
;MSKIALPIGGIGTGTVSLSGRGSLVDWEIMNRPVKGFSTVTPGNDAPFFAIHIEEGEKSYTKGLMGPLLDYEIQHMEGRPADPAWGTMALTTNAKTGVTYRTSSIHNAWSNGILDFWDDFSDDGKLVEKSEQIDHDPMASLAVQQEIPANGKKEFQFFLTWHFPNRQGWANEVVGNYYTTQYNNVWDVITKAYQRLEELEDKTLEFVNAFLYTDFTEVVKEAALFNLSTLRSQTVMHGER
;
A
#
# COMPACT_ATOMS: atom_id res chain seq x y z
N MET A 1 0.91 -14.76 16.89
CA MET A 1 1.21 -14.35 15.50
C MET A 1 0.48 -13.06 15.06
N SER A 2 -0.45 -12.50 15.85
CA SER A 2 -1.27 -11.33 15.47
C SER A 2 -0.58 -9.95 15.49
N LYS A 3 0.72 -9.88 15.82
CA LYS A 3 1.48 -8.62 15.93
C LYS A 3 2.70 -8.55 15.02
N ILE A 4 2.83 -9.48 14.08
CA ILE A 4 3.91 -9.46 13.09
C ILE A 4 3.45 -8.62 11.91
N ALA A 5 4.18 -7.54 11.65
CA ALA A 5 3.98 -6.67 10.49
C ALA A 5 5.34 -6.37 9.86
N LEU A 6 5.43 -6.49 8.53
CA LEU A 6 6.64 -6.26 7.77
C LEU A 6 6.58 -4.84 7.16
N PRO A 7 7.50 -3.92 7.52
CA PRO A 7 7.52 -2.59 6.93
C PRO A 7 7.90 -2.63 5.44
N ILE A 8 7.05 -2.04 4.59
CA ILE A 8 7.25 -1.86 3.15
C ILE A 8 7.39 -0.35 2.88
N GLY A 9 8.56 0.06 2.42
CA GLY A 9 8.89 1.47 2.21
C GLY A 9 10.39 1.69 2.04
N GLY A 10 10.76 2.86 1.53
CA GLY A 10 12.14 3.29 1.44
C GLY A 10 12.69 3.77 2.78
N ILE A 11 14.01 3.78 2.89
CA ILE A 11 14.70 4.34 4.06
C ILE A 11 14.42 5.85 4.12
N GLY A 12 13.80 6.30 5.20
CA GLY A 12 13.48 7.72 5.42
C GLY A 12 12.36 8.29 4.54
N THR A 13 11.59 7.47 3.81
CA THR A 13 10.52 7.93 2.90
C THR A 13 9.11 7.74 3.46
N GLY A 14 8.98 7.16 4.65
CA GLY A 14 7.71 6.63 5.15
C GLY A 14 7.53 5.15 4.83
N THR A 15 6.55 4.53 5.51
CA THR A 15 6.36 3.08 5.52
C THR A 15 4.89 2.70 5.58
N VAL A 16 4.50 1.64 4.87
CA VAL A 16 3.24 0.92 5.06
C VAL A 16 3.60 -0.51 5.43
N SER A 17 2.99 -1.07 6.48
CA SER A 17 3.33 -2.42 6.94
C SER A 17 2.38 -3.47 6.37
N LEU A 18 2.90 -4.64 6.02
CA LEU A 18 2.11 -5.82 5.67
C LEU A 18 1.99 -6.73 6.89
N SER A 19 0.77 -6.86 7.42
CA SER A 19 0.52 -7.78 8.53
C SER A 19 0.71 -9.24 8.09
N GLY A 20 0.91 -10.16 9.05
CA GLY A 20 0.98 -11.61 8.80
C GLY A 20 -0.29 -12.23 8.19
N ARG A 21 -1.30 -11.44 7.84
CA ARG A 21 -2.58 -11.85 7.24
C ARG A 21 -2.86 -11.19 5.90
N GLY A 22 -1.89 -10.44 5.36
CA GLY A 22 -2.02 -9.77 4.06
C GLY A 22 -2.64 -8.38 4.10
N SER A 23 -3.13 -7.91 5.25
CA SER A 23 -3.67 -6.55 5.39
C SER A 23 -2.55 -5.51 5.43
N LEU A 24 -2.78 -4.37 4.77
CA LEU A 24 -1.93 -3.18 4.86
C LEU A 24 -2.29 -2.39 6.12
N VAL A 25 -1.31 -2.20 7.00
CA VAL A 25 -1.46 -1.59 8.34
C VAL A 25 -0.33 -0.59 8.58
N ASP A 26 -0.43 0.20 9.65
CA ASP A 26 0.61 1.16 10.07
C ASP A 26 1.06 2.08 8.92
N TRP A 27 0.15 2.94 8.46
CA TRP A 27 0.37 3.85 7.33
C TRP A 27 1.17 5.10 7.77
N GLU A 28 2.47 4.91 7.94
CA GLU A 28 3.41 5.93 8.41
C GLU A 28 4.05 6.72 7.25
N ILE A 29 3.23 7.25 6.35
CA ILE A 29 3.70 7.99 5.15
C ILE A 29 3.27 9.47 5.16
N MET A 30 2.36 9.85 6.06
CA MET A 30 1.73 11.19 6.10
C MET A 30 2.43 12.16 7.05
N ASN A 31 3.76 12.13 7.12
CA ASN A 31 4.57 13.10 7.85
C ASN A 31 4.29 13.23 9.37
N ARG A 32 3.63 12.23 9.97
CA ARG A 32 3.44 12.10 11.42
C ARG A 32 3.98 10.76 11.91
N PRO A 33 4.92 10.72 12.87
CA PRO A 33 5.34 9.48 13.49
C PRO A 33 4.24 8.99 14.44
N VAL A 34 3.46 7.99 14.03
CA VAL A 34 2.41 7.40 14.87
C VAL A 34 2.34 5.89 14.66
N LYS A 35 2.84 5.13 15.63
CA LYS A 35 2.54 3.69 15.74
C LYS A 35 1.05 3.51 16.06
N GLY A 36 0.35 2.65 15.32
CA GLY A 36 -1.09 2.42 15.50
C GLY A 36 -2.00 3.32 14.67
N PHE A 37 -1.45 4.03 13.66
CA PHE A 37 -2.28 4.71 12.66
C PHE A 37 -2.75 3.72 11.60
N SER A 38 -4.01 3.31 11.72
CA SER A 38 -4.76 2.62 10.68
C SER A 38 -5.64 3.65 9.99
N THR A 39 -5.68 3.69 8.66
CA THR A 39 -6.56 4.59 7.88
C THR A 39 -8.04 4.20 7.98
N VAL A 40 -8.45 3.55 9.07
CA VAL A 40 -9.77 2.97 9.27
C VAL A 40 -10.54 3.91 10.17
N THR A 41 -11.37 4.73 9.55
CA THR A 41 -12.49 5.44 10.17
C THR A 41 -13.40 4.43 10.90
N PRO A 42 -14.25 4.88 11.83
CA PRO A 42 -15.45 4.13 12.18
C PRO A 42 -16.33 3.97 10.93
N GLY A 43 -16.09 2.90 10.18
CA GLY A 43 -16.54 2.72 8.80
C GLY A 43 -15.45 1.94 8.06
N ASN A 44 -15.81 0.82 7.43
CA ASN A 44 -14.88 -0.17 6.88
C ASN A 44 -14.11 0.35 5.64
N ASP A 45 -13.21 1.32 5.84
CA ASP A 45 -12.50 2.07 4.79
C ASP A 45 -11.00 1.72 4.73
N ALA A 46 -10.59 0.61 5.36
CA ALA A 46 -9.23 0.11 5.26
C ALA A 46 -8.90 -0.26 3.81
N PRO A 47 -7.71 0.06 3.27
CA PRO A 47 -7.29 -0.49 1.99
C PRO A 47 -7.13 -2.01 2.09
N PHE A 48 -7.74 -2.72 1.14
CA PHE A 48 -7.71 -4.19 1.08
C PHE A 48 -7.48 -4.67 -0.35
N PHE A 49 -7.04 -5.92 -0.46
CA PHE A 49 -7.06 -6.64 -1.73
C PHE A 49 -8.28 -7.55 -1.78
N ALA A 50 -8.90 -7.67 -2.95
CA ALA A 50 -9.94 -8.65 -3.22
C ALA A 50 -9.57 -9.49 -4.44
N ILE A 51 -10.04 -10.73 -4.45
CA ILE A 51 -9.95 -11.64 -5.58
C ILE A 51 -11.34 -12.07 -5.99
N HIS A 52 -11.60 -12.02 -7.29
CA HIS A 52 -12.76 -12.62 -7.94
C HIS A 52 -12.27 -13.74 -8.85
N ILE A 53 -12.92 -14.90 -8.80
CA ILE A 53 -12.59 -16.08 -9.59
C ILE A 53 -13.86 -16.56 -10.28
N GLU A 54 -13.84 -16.60 -11.61
CA GLU A 54 -14.84 -17.27 -12.42
C GLU A 54 -14.30 -18.62 -12.90
N GLU A 55 -15.04 -19.70 -12.61
CA GLU A 55 -14.75 -21.07 -13.05
C GLU A 55 -16.01 -21.67 -13.67
N GLY A 56 -16.15 -21.52 -15.00
CA GLY A 56 -17.35 -21.94 -15.71
C GLY A 56 -18.57 -21.15 -15.27
N GLU A 57 -19.61 -21.83 -14.75
CA GLU A 57 -20.84 -21.18 -14.25
C GLU A 57 -20.73 -20.73 -12.78
N LYS A 58 -19.60 -20.96 -12.12
CA LYS A 58 -19.40 -20.61 -10.71
C LYS A 58 -18.50 -19.40 -10.60
N SER A 59 -18.84 -18.49 -9.70
CA SER A 59 -17.98 -17.38 -9.32
C SER A 59 -17.77 -17.34 -7.80
N TYR A 60 -16.60 -16.83 -7.39
CA TYR A 60 -16.21 -16.69 -5.99
C TYR A 60 -15.48 -15.36 -5.79
N THR A 61 -15.94 -14.56 -4.83
CA THR A 61 -15.29 -13.29 -4.45
C THR A 61 -14.85 -13.34 -2.99
N LYS A 62 -13.60 -12.98 -2.71
CA LYS A 62 -13.05 -12.94 -1.35
C LYS A 62 -12.12 -11.75 -1.14
N GLY A 63 -12.23 -11.10 0.01
CA GLY A 63 -11.20 -10.20 0.50
C GLY A 63 -9.97 -10.99 0.96
N LEU A 64 -8.79 -10.56 0.57
CA LEU A 64 -7.50 -11.13 1.00
C LEU A 64 -7.07 -10.50 2.33
N MET A 65 -7.95 -10.59 3.32
CA MET A 65 -7.69 -10.17 4.70
C MET A 65 -8.02 -11.31 5.65
N GLY A 66 -7.18 -11.53 6.65
CA GLY A 66 -7.51 -12.44 7.74
C GLY A 66 -8.69 -11.92 8.59
N PRO A 67 -9.23 -12.76 9.50
CA PRO A 67 -10.40 -12.40 10.31
C PRO A 67 -10.12 -11.18 11.19
N LEU A 68 -10.93 -10.12 11.15
CA LEU A 68 -10.70 -8.89 11.94
C LEU A 68 -10.40 -9.20 13.42
N LEU A 69 -9.40 -8.53 14.00
CA LEU A 69 -9.04 -8.62 15.42
C LEU A 69 -9.79 -7.53 16.20
N ASP A 70 -10.11 -7.81 17.47
CA ASP A 70 -10.91 -6.90 18.31
C ASP A 70 -10.33 -5.48 18.40
N TYR A 71 -9.01 -5.31 18.29
CA TYR A 71 -8.41 -3.97 18.28
C TYR A 71 -8.65 -3.22 16.97
N GLU A 72 -8.70 -3.92 15.81
CA GLU A 72 -8.98 -3.31 14.49
C GLU A 72 -10.39 -2.69 14.41
N ILE A 73 -11.28 -3.08 15.32
CA ILE A 73 -12.64 -2.55 15.47
C ILE A 73 -12.66 -1.20 16.24
N GLN A 74 -11.60 -0.85 16.97
CA GLN A 74 -11.61 0.20 18.01
C GLN A 74 -10.81 1.48 17.68
N HIS A 75 -10.33 1.68 16.46
CA HIS A 75 -9.42 2.79 16.14
C HIS A 75 -10.14 4.04 15.57
N MET A 76 -9.64 5.25 15.90
CA MET A 76 -10.26 6.55 15.58
C MET A 76 -9.37 7.47 14.71
N GLU A 77 -10.06 8.43 14.08
CA GLU A 77 -9.79 9.21 12.85
C GLU A 77 -8.60 10.20 12.77
N GLY A 78 -8.37 10.69 11.54
CA GLY A 78 -7.98 12.08 11.25
C GLY A 78 -8.42 12.54 9.84
N ARG A 79 -9.16 13.67 9.74
CA ARG A 79 -9.50 14.42 8.50
C ARG A 79 -8.66 15.71 8.36
N PRO A 80 -8.51 16.31 7.16
CA PRO A 80 -7.45 17.29 6.90
C PRO A 80 -7.82 18.76 7.14
N ALA A 81 -6.84 19.47 7.68
CA ALA A 81 -6.29 20.71 7.11
C ALA A 81 -4.83 20.80 7.62
N ASP A 82 -3.96 19.92 7.14
CA ASP A 82 -2.79 19.46 7.91
C ASP A 82 -1.48 19.50 7.09
N PRO A 83 -0.30 19.76 7.69
CA PRO A 83 1.05 19.49 7.15
C PRO A 83 1.29 18.14 6.45
N ALA A 84 0.29 17.27 6.34
CA ALA A 84 0.28 16.00 5.62
C ALA A 84 0.03 16.10 4.10
N TRP A 85 0.11 17.28 3.47
CA TRP A 85 -0.08 17.42 2.01
C TRP A 85 0.90 16.55 1.21
N GLY A 86 0.38 15.83 0.21
CA GLY A 86 1.14 14.98 -0.70
C GLY A 86 0.25 14.30 -1.74
N THR A 87 0.83 13.40 -2.53
CA THR A 87 0.15 12.62 -3.58
C THR A 87 0.45 11.13 -3.42
N MET A 88 -0.51 10.29 -3.78
CA MET A 88 -0.37 8.83 -3.78
C MET A 88 -1.00 8.27 -5.06
N ALA A 89 -0.47 7.16 -5.56
CA ALA A 89 -1.03 6.46 -6.71
C ALA A 89 -0.97 4.95 -6.49
N LEU A 90 -2.08 4.29 -6.83
CA LEU A 90 -2.18 2.86 -7.05
C LEU A 90 -2.15 2.60 -8.56
N THR A 91 -1.17 1.84 -9.05
CA THR A 91 -0.96 1.62 -10.48
C THR A 91 -0.66 0.15 -10.78
N THR A 92 -0.70 -0.24 -12.06
CA THR A 92 -0.34 -1.57 -12.54
C THR A 92 0.39 -1.46 -13.87
N ASN A 93 1.24 -2.44 -14.20
CA ASN A 93 1.85 -2.56 -15.52
C ASN A 93 1.02 -3.40 -16.51
N ALA A 94 -0.10 -3.98 -16.05
CA ALA A 94 -1.01 -4.74 -16.90
C ALA A 94 -1.48 -3.89 -18.09
N LYS A 95 -1.49 -4.50 -19.28
CA LYS A 95 -1.86 -3.82 -20.54
C LYS A 95 -3.32 -4.03 -20.93
N THR A 96 -3.96 -5.03 -20.36
CA THR A 96 -5.31 -5.48 -20.70
C THR A 96 -6.04 -5.89 -19.43
N GLY A 97 -7.38 -5.88 -19.48
CA GLY A 97 -8.21 -6.27 -18.33
C GLY A 97 -8.13 -5.31 -17.16
N VAL A 98 -7.63 -4.08 -17.37
CA VAL A 98 -7.52 -3.07 -16.32
C VAL A 98 -8.83 -2.31 -16.21
N THR A 99 -9.43 -2.31 -15.03
CA THR A 99 -10.62 -1.53 -14.70
C THR A 99 -10.40 -0.84 -13.36
N TYR A 100 -11.03 0.31 -13.16
CA TYR A 100 -10.80 1.12 -11.97
C TYR A 100 -12.05 1.90 -11.62
N ARG A 101 -12.09 2.37 -10.38
CA ARG A 101 -13.05 3.34 -9.87
C ARG A 101 -12.31 4.38 -9.04
N THR A 102 -12.57 5.66 -9.25
CA THR A 102 -11.94 6.76 -8.50
C THR A 102 -12.84 7.35 -7.42
N SER A 103 -14.06 6.84 -7.27
CA SER A 103 -15.08 7.36 -6.36
C SER A 103 -15.96 6.23 -5.81
N SER A 104 -16.57 6.47 -4.65
CA SER A 104 -17.60 5.62 -4.06
C SER A 104 -18.86 6.44 -3.80
N ILE A 105 -20.03 5.95 -4.22
CA ILE A 105 -21.29 6.70 -4.08
C ILE A 105 -21.74 6.69 -2.61
N HIS A 106 -22.16 7.84 -2.11
CA HIS A 106 -22.99 7.91 -0.90
C HIS A 106 -24.44 7.62 -1.28
N ASN A 107 -24.83 6.35 -1.31
CA ASN A 107 -26.26 6.02 -1.36
C ASN A 107 -26.88 6.48 -0.02
N ALA A 108 -28.20 6.68 0.05
CA ALA A 108 -28.91 7.19 1.24
C ALA A 108 -28.73 6.38 2.57
N TRP A 109 -27.90 5.33 2.54
CA TRP A 109 -27.50 4.46 3.65
C TRP A 109 -25.96 4.31 3.81
N SER A 110 -25.15 5.13 3.11
CA SER A 110 -23.70 5.30 3.27
C SER A 110 -22.85 4.02 3.38
N ASN A 111 -22.78 3.19 2.33
CA ASN A 111 -21.87 2.02 2.34
C ASN A 111 -21.11 1.87 1.02
N GLY A 112 -20.11 2.71 0.76
CA GLY A 112 -19.25 2.63 -0.43
C GLY A 112 -18.57 1.26 -0.62
N ILE A 113 -18.30 0.54 0.48
CA ILE A 113 -17.79 -0.83 0.46
C ILE A 113 -18.78 -1.86 -0.10
N LEU A 114 -20.09 -1.68 0.14
CA LEU A 114 -21.12 -2.57 -0.41
C LEU A 114 -21.27 -2.34 -1.91
N ASP A 115 -21.25 -1.07 -2.36
CA ASP A 115 -21.24 -0.75 -3.78
C ASP A 115 -19.99 -1.30 -4.49
N PHE A 116 -18.81 -1.27 -3.84
CA PHE A 116 -17.64 -1.98 -4.35
C PHE A 116 -17.90 -3.49 -4.46
N TRP A 117 -18.49 -4.11 -3.43
CA TRP A 117 -18.68 -5.55 -3.41
C TRP A 117 -19.71 -6.02 -4.43
N ASP A 118 -20.81 -5.29 -4.57
CA ASP A 118 -21.85 -5.57 -5.56
C ASP A 118 -21.28 -5.46 -7.00
N ASP A 119 -20.49 -4.43 -7.29
CA ASP A 119 -19.81 -4.22 -8.58
C ASP A 119 -18.77 -5.32 -8.85
N PHE A 120 -17.79 -5.45 -7.96
CA PHE A 120 -16.65 -6.35 -8.19
C PHE A 120 -17.03 -7.84 -8.12
N SER A 121 -18.07 -8.20 -7.37
CA SER A 121 -18.51 -9.59 -7.28
C SER A 121 -19.36 -10.07 -8.45
N ASP A 122 -19.88 -9.16 -9.28
CA ASP A 122 -20.68 -9.49 -10.46
C ASP A 122 -19.83 -10.15 -11.55
N ASP A 123 -18.71 -9.52 -11.93
CA ASP A 123 -17.87 -9.98 -13.04
C ASP A 123 -16.35 -9.79 -12.83
N GLY A 124 -15.93 -9.42 -11.62
CA GLY A 124 -14.54 -9.14 -11.29
C GLY A 124 -13.98 -7.84 -11.90
N LYS A 125 -14.82 -6.97 -12.45
CA LYS A 125 -14.44 -5.65 -12.96
C LYS A 125 -14.92 -4.54 -12.05
N LEU A 126 -14.44 -3.33 -12.33
CA LEU A 126 -14.83 -2.12 -11.61
C LEU A 126 -15.38 -1.10 -12.60
N VAL A 127 -16.50 -0.49 -12.27
CA VAL A 127 -17.11 0.54 -13.10
C VAL A 127 -16.78 1.93 -12.55
N GLU A 128 -16.08 2.73 -13.37
CA GLU A 128 -15.79 4.12 -13.05
C GLU A 128 -17.08 4.92 -12.90
N LYS A 129 -17.12 5.81 -11.91
CA LYS A 129 -18.32 6.61 -11.64
C LYS A 129 -18.25 7.91 -12.46
N SER A 130 -19.40 8.35 -12.98
CA SER A 130 -19.48 9.56 -13.81
C SER A 130 -19.33 10.87 -13.03
N GLU A 131 -19.51 10.83 -11.71
CA GLU A 131 -19.43 12.00 -10.83
C GLU A 131 -18.57 11.69 -9.60
N GLN A 132 -17.71 12.64 -9.24
CA GLN A 132 -17.00 12.64 -7.97
C GLN A 132 -17.87 13.34 -6.93
N ILE A 133 -18.47 12.55 -6.04
CA ILE A 133 -19.42 13.03 -5.03
C ILE A 133 -18.73 13.19 -3.67
N ASP A 134 -17.55 12.59 -3.48
CA ASP A 134 -16.80 12.58 -2.22
C ASP A 134 -15.60 13.55 -2.23
N HIS A 135 -15.36 14.17 -1.09
CA HIS A 135 -14.18 14.98 -0.81
C HIS A 135 -12.95 14.12 -0.47
N ASP A 136 -13.14 12.89 0.04
CA ASP A 136 -12.08 11.93 0.37
C ASP A 136 -12.36 10.55 -0.28
N PRO A 137 -12.42 10.47 -1.63
CA PRO A 137 -12.89 9.26 -2.30
C PRO A 137 -11.94 8.08 -2.14
N MET A 138 -12.51 6.89 -1.89
CA MET A 138 -11.76 5.63 -2.01
C MET A 138 -11.67 5.20 -3.48
N ALA A 139 -10.44 5.01 -3.95
CA ALA A 139 -10.16 4.49 -5.29
C ALA A 139 -9.84 2.99 -5.24
N SER A 140 -10.15 2.28 -6.32
CA SER A 140 -9.83 0.86 -6.49
C SER A 140 -9.35 0.56 -7.91
N LEU A 141 -8.40 -0.36 -8.03
CA LEU A 141 -7.82 -0.80 -9.29
C LEU A 141 -7.90 -2.32 -9.37
N ALA A 142 -8.43 -2.84 -10.48
CA ALA A 142 -8.56 -4.26 -10.75
C ALA A 142 -7.85 -4.62 -12.06
N VAL A 143 -7.35 -5.85 -12.11
CA VAL A 143 -6.74 -6.46 -13.29
C VAL A 143 -7.35 -7.83 -13.46
N GLN A 144 -7.99 -8.07 -14.60
CA GLN A 144 -8.57 -9.35 -14.99
C GLN A 144 -7.65 -10.07 -15.98
N GLN A 145 -7.38 -11.34 -15.74
CA GLN A 145 -6.64 -12.22 -16.65
C GLN A 145 -7.25 -13.62 -16.66
N GLU A 146 -7.25 -14.26 -17.82
CA GLU A 146 -7.59 -15.68 -17.93
C GLU A 146 -6.37 -16.55 -17.60
N ILE A 147 -6.56 -17.53 -16.72
CA ILE A 147 -5.53 -18.48 -16.31
C ILE A 147 -5.88 -19.84 -16.93
N PRO A 148 -5.08 -20.38 -17.86
CA PRO A 148 -5.35 -21.70 -18.43
C PRO A 148 -5.19 -22.79 -17.37
N ALA A 149 -5.77 -23.97 -17.62
CA ALA A 149 -5.62 -25.11 -16.72
C ALA A 149 -4.13 -25.43 -16.46
N ASN A 150 -3.77 -25.61 -15.18
CA ASN A 150 -2.37 -25.75 -14.73
C ASN A 150 -1.47 -24.54 -15.04
N GLY A 151 -2.05 -23.41 -15.44
CA GLY A 151 -1.35 -22.17 -15.71
C GLY A 151 -1.06 -21.36 -14.44
N LYS A 152 -0.13 -20.43 -14.57
CA LYS A 152 0.17 -19.42 -13.56
C LYS A 152 0.13 -18.05 -14.22
N LYS A 153 -0.45 -17.06 -13.53
CA LYS A 153 -0.40 -15.64 -13.89
C LYS A 153 0.10 -14.83 -12.71
N GLU A 154 0.74 -13.71 -13.02
CA GLU A 154 1.18 -12.73 -12.04
C GLU A 154 0.37 -11.45 -12.24
N PHE A 155 -0.04 -10.87 -11.11
CA PHE A 155 -0.76 -9.60 -11.05
C PHE A 155 0.09 -8.64 -10.23
N GLN A 156 0.59 -7.59 -10.87
CA GLN A 156 1.51 -6.66 -10.24
C GLN A 156 0.83 -5.31 -10.04
N PHE A 157 0.88 -4.83 -8.80
CA PHE A 157 0.36 -3.53 -8.38
C PHE A 157 1.48 -2.74 -7.72
N PHE A 158 1.48 -1.43 -7.94
CA PHE A 158 2.44 -0.51 -7.32
C PHE A 158 1.68 0.51 -6.49
N LEU A 159 2.06 0.59 -5.23
CA LEU A 159 1.65 1.65 -4.33
C LEU A 159 2.80 2.64 -4.21
N THR A 160 2.59 3.88 -4.64
CA THR A 160 3.63 4.92 -4.65
C THR A 160 3.12 6.18 -3.99
N TRP A 161 4.02 6.94 -3.36
CA TRP A 161 3.68 8.15 -2.63
C TRP A 161 4.74 9.24 -2.76
N HIS A 162 4.29 10.48 -2.61
CA HIS A 162 5.12 11.69 -2.58
C HIS A 162 4.52 12.70 -1.61
N PHE A 163 5.17 12.86 -0.46
CA PHE A 163 4.76 13.69 0.66
C PHE A 163 5.93 14.62 1.02
N PRO A 164 5.93 15.90 0.59
CA PRO A 164 7.09 16.77 0.79
C PRO A 164 7.23 17.29 2.22
N ASN A 165 6.14 17.45 2.96
CA ASN A 165 6.14 18.28 4.17
C ASN A 165 6.39 17.49 5.46
N ARG A 166 7.64 17.31 5.89
CA ARG A 166 7.91 16.65 7.18
C ARG A 166 8.05 17.65 8.32
N GLN A 167 7.26 17.48 9.38
CA GLN A 167 7.47 18.19 10.65
C GLN A 167 8.70 17.61 11.37
N GLY A 168 9.63 18.48 11.76
CA GLY A 168 10.73 18.12 12.63
C GLY A 168 10.27 17.91 14.09
N TRP A 169 11.21 17.68 15.00
CA TRP A 169 10.95 17.70 16.44
C TRP A 169 10.74 19.12 16.99
N ALA A 170 11.10 20.14 16.20
CA ALA A 170 10.83 21.55 16.44
C ALA A 170 9.67 22.02 15.55
N ASN A 171 9.16 23.24 15.76
CA ASN A 171 8.05 23.84 14.98
C ASN A 171 8.43 24.20 13.52
N GLU A 172 9.44 23.55 12.95
CA GLU A 172 9.94 23.76 11.60
C GLU A 172 9.58 22.58 10.69
N VAL A 173 9.16 22.90 9.46
CA VAL A 173 8.99 21.91 8.40
C VAL A 173 10.37 21.70 7.77
N VAL A 174 10.97 20.52 8.00
CA VAL A 174 12.27 20.13 7.46
C VAL A 174 12.12 19.64 6.02
N GLY A 175 11.01 18.99 5.70
CA GLY A 175 10.80 18.36 4.41
C GLY A 175 11.42 16.97 4.29
N ASN A 176 11.01 16.19 3.28
CA ASN A 176 11.57 14.87 3.00
C ASN A 176 12.59 14.93 1.85
N TYR A 177 13.81 14.43 2.05
CA TYR A 177 14.85 14.50 1.00
C TYR A 177 14.42 13.86 -0.32
N TYR A 178 13.68 12.75 -0.29
CA TYR A 178 13.29 12.08 -1.53
C TYR A 178 12.41 12.98 -2.42
N THR A 179 11.68 13.96 -1.86
CA THR A 179 10.87 14.88 -2.67
C THR A 179 11.69 15.92 -3.41
N THR A 180 13.00 16.00 -3.17
CA THR A 180 13.94 16.74 -4.04
C THR A 180 14.28 15.98 -5.32
N GLN A 181 14.11 14.66 -5.32
CA GLN A 181 14.45 13.77 -6.44
C GLN A 181 13.26 13.51 -7.37
N TYR A 182 12.04 13.79 -6.87
CA TYR A 182 10.79 13.51 -7.55
C TYR A 182 9.84 14.69 -7.43
N ASN A 183 9.20 15.07 -8.54
CA ASN A 183 8.28 16.22 -8.56
C ASN A 183 6.89 15.90 -7.97
N ASN A 184 6.44 14.66 -8.13
CA ASN A 184 5.15 14.16 -7.66
C ASN A 184 5.12 12.63 -7.74
N VAL A 185 4.03 12.00 -7.33
CA VAL A 185 3.88 10.54 -7.36
C VAL A 185 4.03 9.91 -8.76
N TRP A 186 3.61 10.59 -9.83
CA TRP A 186 3.77 10.08 -11.20
C TRP A 186 5.23 10.03 -11.63
N ASP A 187 6.02 11.01 -11.20
CA ASP A 187 7.47 11.02 -11.40
C ASP A 187 8.15 9.88 -10.60
N VAL A 188 7.67 9.60 -9.38
CA VAL A 188 8.13 8.46 -8.57
C VAL A 188 7.92 7.15 -9.32
N ILE A 189 6.68 6.81 -9.70
CA ILE A 189 6.40 5.53 -10.36
C ILE A 189 7.07 5.42 -11.73
N THR A 190 7.10 6.50 -12.52
CA THR A 190 7.68 6.45 -13.87
C THR A 190 9.19 6.18 -13.81
N LYS A 191 9.92 6.86 -12.91
CA LYS A 191 11.36 6.65 -12.72
C LYS A 191 11.66 5.30 -12.06
N ALA A 192 10.88 4.90 -11.05
CA ALA A 192 11.10 3.65 -10.33
C ALA A 192 10.81 2.44 -11.23
N TYR A 193 9.72 2.46 -12.00
CA TYR A 193 9.33 1.36 -12.87
C TYR A 193 10.38 1.07 -13.95
N GLN A 194 10.97 2.11 -14.54
CA GLN A 194 12.05 1.95 -15.53
C GLN A 194 13.30 1.25 -14.98
N ARG A 195 13.48 1.25 -13.66
CA ARG A 195 14.64 0.69 -12.98
C ARG A 195 14.28 -0.50 -12.08
N LEU A 196 13.06 -1.02 -12.19
CA LEU A 196 12.56 -2.01 -11.24
C LEU A 196 13.43 -3.26 -11.19
N GLU A 197 13.81 -3.79 -12.35
CA GLU A 197 14.72 -4.94 -12.47
C GLU A 197 16.09 -4.64 -11.86
N GLU A 198 16.69 -3.48 -12.17
CA GLU A 198 17.97 -3.05 -11.59
C GLU A 198 17.89 -2.94 -10.05
N LEU A 199 16.79 -2.39 -9.52
CA LEU A 199 16.59 -2.21 -8.08
C LEU A 199 16.34 -3.55 -7.36
N GLU A 200 15.64 -4.47 -8.01
CA GLU A 200 15.44 -5.85 -7.53
C GLU A 200 16.77 -6.59 -7.49
N ASP A 201 17.54 -6.56 -8.57
CA ASP A 201 18.87 -7.18 -8.66
C ASP A 201 19.81 -6.67 -7.57
N LYS A 202 19.84 -5.35 -7.33
CA LYS A 202 20.63 -4.76 -6.24
C LYS A 202 20.17 -5.20 -4.86
N THR A 203 18.87 -5.39 -4.68
CA THR A 203 18.31 -5.90 -3.42
C THR A 203 18.73 -7.35 -3.20
N LEU A 204 18.63 -8.18 -4.24
CA LEU A 204 19.07 -9.57 -4.21
C LEU A 204 20.57 -9.68 -4.00
N GLU A 205 21.38 -8.87 -4.67
CA GLU A 205 22.84 -8.80 -4.49
C GLU A 205 23.18 -8.51 -3.02
N PHE A 206 22.57 -7.48 -2.44
CA PHE A 206 22.77 -7.13 -1.03
C PHE A 206 22.38 -8.28 -0.08
N VAL A 207 21.20 -8.89 -0.26
CA VAL A 207 20.73 -10.00 0.59
C VAL A 207 21.66 -11.21 0.45
N ASN A 208 21.99 -11.57 -0.79
CA ASN A 208 22.85 -12.70 -1.10
C ASN A 208 24.27 -12.52 -0.56
N ALA A 209 24.78 -11.28 -0.52
CA ALA A 209 26.08 -10.99 0.09
C ALA A 209 26.14 -11.42 1.56
N PHE A 210 25.03 -11.35 2.31
CA PHE A 210 24.95 -11.89 3.68
C PHE A 210 24.70 -13.40 3.70
N LEU A 211 23.79 -13.90 2.87
CA LEU A 211 23.40 -15.31 2.86
C LEU A 211 24.57 -16.23 2.49
N TYR A 212 25.46 -15.79 1.59
CA TYR A 212 26.62 -16.55 1.15
C TYR A 212 27.86 -16.41 2.04
N THR A 213 27.77 -15.69 3.17
CA THR A 213 28.84 -15.70 4.18
C THR A 213 28.91 -17.05 4.90
N ASP A 214 30.06 -17.31 5.50
CA ASP A 214 30.31 -18.45 6.39
C ASP A 214 29.87 -18.19 7.85
N PHE A 215 29.20 -17.05 8.10
CA PHE A 215 28.58 -16.78 9.40
C PHE A 215 27.51 -17.81 9.74
N THR A 216 27.25 -17.97 11.04
CA THR A 216 26.17 -18.84 11.51
C THR A 216 24.81 -18.27 11.09
N GLU A 217 23.82 -19.15 10.90
CA GLU A 217 22.46 -18.74 10.53
C GLU A 217 21.87 -17.72 11.51
N VAL A 218 22.14 -17.86 12.81
CA VAL A 218 21.70 -16.91 13.85
C VAL A 218 22.26 -15.50 13.61
N VAL A 219 23.50 -15.38 13.15
CA VAL A 219 24.13 -14.07 12.86
C VAL A 219 23.52 -13.47 11.60
N LYS A 220 23.32 -14.27 10.54
CA LYS A 220 22.68 -13.81 9.30
C LYS A 220 21.25 -13.33 9.57
N GLU A 221 20.50 -14.12 10.33
CA GLU A 221 19.14 -13.82 10.76
C GLU A 221 19.09 -12.49 11.55
N ALA A 222 19.90 -12.36 12.60
CA ALA A 222 19.95 -11.16 13.42
C ALA A 222 20.35 -9.91 12.61
N ALA A 223 21.32 -10.03 11.70
CA ALA A 223 21.73 -8.92 10.85
C ALA A 223 20.60 -8.45 9.93
N LEU A 224 19.93 -9.37 9.23
CA LEU A 224 18.86 -9.06 8.29
C LEU A 224 17.60 -8.53 9.01
N PHE A 225 17.25 -9.06 10.18
CA PHE A 225 16.09 -8.57 10.93
C PHE A 225 16.27 -7.15 11.43
N ASN A 226 17.48 -6.77 11.84
CA ASN A 226 17.74 -5.41 12.33
C ASN A 226 17.64 -4.34 11.23
N LEU A 227 17.81 -4.71 9.96
CA LEU A 227 17.65 -3.78 8.83
C LEU A 227 16.23 -3.24 8.69
N SER A 228 15.21 -3.95 9.18
CA SER A 228 13.84 -3.45 9.21
C SER A 228 13.72 -2.13 9.99
N THR A 229 14.58 -1.92 11.00
CA THR A 229 14.67 -0.65 11.75
C THR A 229 15.05 0.53 10.87
N LEU A 230 15.89 0.33 9.84
CA LEU A 230 16.25 1.38 8.88
C LEU A 230 15.07 1.83 8.03
N ARG A 231 14.06 0.97 7.87
CA ARG A 231 12.81 1.27 7.17
C ARG A 231 11.71 1.75 8.10
N SER A 232 12.04 2.11 9.34
CA SER A 232 11.08 2.66 10.30
C SER A 232 11.17 4.18 10.35
N GLN A 233 10.17 4.82 10.95
CA GLN A 233 10.13 6.28 11.14
C GLN A 233 11.26 6.83 12.00
N THR A 234 12.04 6.00 12.69
CA THR A 234 13.16 6.50 13.50
C THR A 234 14.37 6.88 12.65
N VAL A 235 14.39 6.50 11.37
CA VAL A 235 15.44 6.89 10.41
C VAL A 235 14.83 7.83 9.39
N MET A 236 15.34 9.06 9.35
CA MET A 236 14.84 10.12 8.49
C MET A 236 15.98 10.74 7.70
N HIS A 237 15.71 11.11 6.45
CA HIS A 237 16.61 11.93 5.66
C HIS A 237 15.87 13.21 5.27
N GLY A 238 16.14 14.28 6.01
CA GLY A 238 15.54 15.59 5.78
C GLY A 238 16.22 16.34 4.63
N GLU A 239 15.47 17.22 3.99
CA GLU A 239 16.01 18.26 3.11
C GLU A 239 16.61 19.37 4.00
N ARG A 240 17.81 19.86 3.68
CA ARG A 240 18.42 21.03 4.33
C ARG A 240 18.98 21.95 3.26
#